data_AF-A0A838UIV2-F1
#
_entry.id   AF-A0A838UIV2-F1
#
_cell.length_a   1.000
_cell.length_b   1.000
_cell.length_c   1.000
_cell.angle_alpha   90.00
_cell.angle_beta   90.00
_cell.angle_gamma   90.00
#
_symmetry.space_group_name_H-M   'P 1'
#
loop_
_entity.id
_entity.type
_entity.pdbx_description
1 polymer ?
#
loop_
_entity_poly.entity_id
_entity_poly.type
_entity_poly.pdbx_seq_one_letter_code
_entity_poly.pdbx_strand_id
1 'polypeptide(L)'
;MISGYLQGLTKVLGLGAAFAAIPLFASMAGLEPPWPPAIGYVSAALVLLASLLAWEWTRRTKIRQRRFLIIAATVLTVGGLLAYLVQYSLFVEPIPGTKERVVRGFVCSPEARLLYGAACPDLPRDALRDAEWESLALWTRASVTTVRLGLAASWLLFTAGLIGAVGAILAGRKV
;
A
#
# COMPACT_ATOMS: atom_id res chain seq x y z
N MET A 1 6.42 8.76 -39.11
CA MET A 1 6.32 7.69 -38.10
C MET A 1 6.91 8.08 -36.74
N ILE A 2 8.11 8.67 -36.67
CA ILE A 2 8.79 9.00 -35.39
C ILE A 2 8.02 10.00 -34.52
N SER A 3 7.39 11.04 -35.11
CA SER A 3 6.63 12.05 -34.36
C SER A 3 5.44 11.48 -33.58
N GLY A 4 4.68 10.55 -34.17
CA GLY A 4 3.53 9.93 -33.51
C GLY A 4 3.92 9.00 -32.36
N TYR A 5 5.05 8.30 -32.48
CA TYR A 5 5.58 7.46 -31.40
C TYR A 5 5.99 8.29 -30.18
N LEU A 6 6.69 9.41 -30.38
CA LEU A 6 7.10 10.31 -29.30
C LEU A 6 5.88 10.94 -28.60
N GLN A 7 4.84 11.31 -29.34
CA GLN A 7 3.59 11.81 -28.74
C GLN A 7 2.83 10.74 -27.95
N GLY A 8 2.91 9.47 -28.35
CA GLY A 8 2.35 8.35 -27.59
C GLY A 8 3.10 8.11 -26.29
N LEU A 9 4.43 8.12 -26.36
CA LEU A 9 5.33 7.89 -25.22
C LEU A 9 5.16 8.99 -24.15
N THR A 10 5.11 10.26 -24.54
CA THR A 10 4.92 11.37 -23.57
C THR A 10 3.60 11.28 -22.83
N LYS A 11 2.52 10.84 -23.50
CA LYS A 11 1.21 10.64 -22.86
C LYS A 11 1.22 9.47 -21.87
N VAL A 12 1.91 8.38 -22.21
CA VAL A 12 2.07 7.21 -21.34
C VAL A 12 2.88 7.58 -20.11
N LEU A 13 4.02 8.25 -20.31
CA LEU A 13 4.88 8.72 -19.23
C LEU A 13 4.15 9.72 -18.33
N GLY A 14 3.40 10.66 -18.89
CA GLY A 14 2.62 11.61 -18.10
C GLY A 14 1.55 10.94 -17.25
N LEU A 15 0.84 9.95 -17.81
CA LEU A 15 -0.18 9.20 -17.06
C LEU A 15 0.44 8.26 -16.03
N GLY A 16 1.49 7.53 -16.39
CA GLY A 16 2.25 6.69 -15.48
C GLY A 16 2.82 7.49 -14.31
N ALA A 17 3.41 8.67 -14.58
CA ALA A 17 3.93 9.57 -13.56
C ALA A 17 2.84 10.10 -12.63
N ALA A 18 1.67 10.47 -13.17
CA ALA A 18 0.54 10.92 -12.34
C ALA A 18 0.09 9.84 -11.35
N PHE A 19 0.01 8.58 -11.78
CA PHE A 19 -0.38 7.48 -10.89
C PHE A 19 0.75 7.07 -9.94
N ALA A 20 2.01 7.11 -10.38
CA ALA A 20 3.17 6.82 -9.53
C ALA A 20 3.41 7.88 -8.46
N ALA A 21 2.95 9.12 -8.70
CA ALA A 21 2.98 10.17 -7.70
C ALA A 21 2.09 9.86 -6.49
N ILE A 22 1.03 9.05 -6.64
CA ILE A 22 0.11 8.72 -5.54
C ILE A 22 0.83 8.03 -4.36
N PRO A 23 1.52 6.89 -4.53
CA PRO A 23 2.26 6.26 -3.43
C PRO A 23 3.40 7.15 -2.91
N LEU A 24 4.02 7.99 -3.76
CA LEU A 24 5.04 8.95 -3.32
C LEU A 24 4.48 10.02 -2.38
N PHE A 25 3.38 10.65 -2.76
CA PHE A 25 2.73 11.66 -1.91
C PHE A 25 2.18 11.03 -0.64
N ALA A 26 1.68 9.80 -0.70
CA ALA A 26 1.28 9.06 0.48
C ALA A 26 2.48 8.81 1.42
N SER A 27 3.65 8.43 0.91
CA SER A 27 4.89 8.36 1.70
C SER A 27 5.27 9.69 2.34
N MET A 28 5.21 10.79 1.57
CA MET A 28 5.52 12.13 2.08
C MET A 28 4.54 12.61 3.15
N ALA A 29 3.26 12.26 3.01
CA ALA A 29 2.22 12.54 4.00
C ALA A 29 2.34 11.64 5.25
N GLY A 30 3.27 10.68 5.26
CA GLY A 30 3.37 9.72 6.33
C GLY A 30 2.14 8.80 6.38
N LEU A 31 1.58 8.42 5.24
CA LEU A 31 0.55 7.40 5.15
C LEU A 31 1.12 6.06 4.68
N GLU A 32 2.43 5.97 4.48
CA GLU A 32 3.07 4.71 4.12
C GLU A 32 3.05 3.68 5.26
N PRO A 33 3.02 2.39 4.92
CA PRO A 33 3.14 1.32 5.89
C PRO A 33 4.46 1.49 6.67
N PRO A 34 4.46 1.33 7.99
CA PRO A 34 5.70 1.40 8.78
C PRO A 34 6.67 0.25 8.45
N TRP A 35 6.16 -0.83 7.84
CA TRP A 35 6.97 -1.96 7.39
C TRP A 35 6.38 -2.55 6.10
N PRO A 36 7.20 -2.95 5.12
CA PRO A 36 8.65 -2.74 5.04
C PRO A 36 9.01 -1.28 4.71
N PRO A 37 10.19 -0.79 5.14
CA PRO A 37 10.62 0.57 4.82
C PRO A 37 10.75 0.75 3.31
N ALA A 38 10.50 1.97 2.83
CA ALA A 38 10.59 2.34 1.42
C ALA A 38 9.59 1.65 0.47
N ILE A 39 8.55 0.97 0.97
CA ILE A 39 7.53 0.33 0.13
C ILE A 39 6.84 1.32 -0.81
N GLY A 40 6.66 2.60 -0.40
CA GLY A 40 6.08 3.62 -1.25
C GLY A 40 6.93 3.95 -2.48
N TYR A 41 8.26 4.07 -2.34
CA TYR A 41 9.18 4.30 -3.47
C TYR A 41 9.19 3.12 -4.43
N VAL A 42 9.23 1.89 -3.90
CA VAL A 42 9.15 0.66 -4.70
C VAL A 42 7.83 0.59 -5.46
N SER A 43 6.72 0.93 -4.80
CA SER A 43 5.38 0.96 -5.41
C SER A 43 5.31 1.98 -6.55
N ALA A 44 5.86 3.17 -6.37
CA ALA A 44 5.92 4.20 -7.40
C ALA A 44 6.72 3.75 -8.62
N ALA A 45 7.90 3.15 -8.40
CA ALA A 45 8.73 2.60 -9.47
C ALA A 45 8.00 1.49 -10.24
N LEU A 46 7.29 0.60 -9.53
CA LEU A 46 6.49 -0.46 -10.14
C LEU A 46 5.34 0.09 -10.99
N VAL A 47 4.64 1.14 -10.52
CA VAL A 47 3.58 1.79 -11.31
C VAL A 47 4.14 2.38 -12.61
N LEU A 48 5.29 3.05 -12.54
CA LEU A 48 5.97 3.59 -13.73
C LEU A 48 6.36 2.48 -14.72
N LEU A 49 7.05 1.44 -14.24
CA LEU A 49 7.48 0.32 -15.07
C LEU A 49 6.28 -0.39 -15.72
N ALA A 50 5.23 -0.63 -14.93
CA ALA A 50 4.04 -1.27 -15.44
C ALA A 50 3.31 -0.41 -16.47
N SER A 51 3.35 0.92 -16.36
CA SER A 51 2.78 1.82 -17.38
C SER A 51 3.49 1.69 -18.74
N LEU A 52 4.82 1.55 -18.72
CA LEU A 52 5.63 1.34 -19.94
C LEU A 52 5.35 -0.04 -20.55
N LEU A 53 5.33 -1.08 -19.73
CA LEU A 53 5.02 -2.44 -20.17
C LEU A 53 3.60 -2.55 -20.73
N ALA A 54 2.63 -1.92 -20.09
CA ALA A 54 1.26 -1.86 -20.58
C ALA A 54 1.17 -1.15 -21.94
N TRP A 55 1.98 -0.12 -22.18
CA TRP A 55 1.97 0.54 -23.48
C TRP A 55 2.49 -0.34 -24.61
N GLU A 56 3.55 -1.11 -24.36
CA GLU A 56 4.10 -2.05 -25.35
C GLU A 56 3.14 -3.21 -25.65
N TRP A 57 2.54 -3.80 -24.60
CA TRP A 57 1.80 -5.04 -24.74
C TRP A 57 0.33 -4.86 -25.18
N THR A 58 -0.31 -3.72 -24.86
CA THR A 58 -1.78 -3.67 -24.81
C THR A 58 -2.45 -3.17 -26.10
N ARG A 59 -1.71 -3.08 -27.22
CA ARG A 59 -2.21 -2.53 -28.51
C ARG A 59 -3.35 -3.31 -29.18
N ARG A 60 -3.71 -4.51 -28.70
CA ARG A 60 -4.71 -5.41 -29.34
C ARG A 60 -5.84 -5.90 -28.43
N THR A 61 -6.07 -5.25 -27.30
CA THR A 61 -7.00 -5.78 -26.28
C THR A 61 -8.47 -5.60 -26.66
N LYS A 62 -9.30 -6.65 -26.47
CA LYS A 62 -10.74 -6.61 -26.78
C LYS A 62 -11.51 -5.73 -25.78
N ILE A 63 -12.59 -5.09 -26.22
CA ILE A 63 -13.44 -4.20 -25.39
C ILE A 63 -13.94 -4.89 -24.11
N ARG A 64 -14.34 -6.17 -24.20
CA ARG A 64 -14.83 -6.94 -23.05
C ARG A 64 -13.74 -7.17 -21.99
N GLN A 65 -12.51 -7.47 -22.42
CA GLN A 65 -11.36 -7.62 -21.51
C GLN A 65 -11.02 -6.28 -20.85
N ARG A 66 -11.10 -5.17 -21.58
CA ARG A 66 -10.89 -3.83 -21.02
C ARG A 66 -11.90 -3.49 -19.92
N ARG A 67 -13.19 -3.73 -20.13
CA ARG A 67 -14.22 -3.48 -19.09
C ARG A 67 -13.95 -4.28 -17.82
N PHE A 68 -13.61 -5.56 -17.97
CA PHE A 68 -13.24 -6.41 -16.84
C PHE A 68 -12.02 -5.87 -16.09
N LEU A 69 -10.96 -5.48 -16.81
CA LEU A 69 -9.75 -4.91 -16.19
C LEU A 69 -10.03 -3.62 -15.43
N ILE A 70 -10.89 -2.73 -15.96
CA ILE A 70 -11.28 -1.49 -15.26
C ILE A 70 -12.00 -1.85 -13.95
N ILE A 71 -13.00 -2.72 -14.00
CA ILE A 71 -13.77 -3.11 -12.80
C ILE A 71 -12.86 -3.75 -11.77
N ALA A 72 -12.01 -4.71 -12.18
CA ALA A 72 -11.05 -5.36 -11.30
C ALA A 72 -10.05 -4.37 -10.69
N ALA A 73 -9.52 -3.44 -11.50
CA ALA A 73 -8.60 -2.40 -11.03
C ALA A 73 -9.27 -1.46 -10.01
N THR A 74 -10.52 -1.04 -10.26
CA THR A 74 -11.28 -0.21 -9.32
C THR A 74 -11.53 -0.95 -8.00
N VAL A 75 -11.96 -2.22 -8.06
CA VAL A 75 -12.21 -3.02 -6.86
C VAL A 75 -10.92 -3.22 -6.06
N LEU A 76 -9.80 -3.54 -6.71
CA LEU A 76 -8.50 -3.71 -6.04
C LEU A 76 -8.01 -2.40 -5.43
N THR A 77 -8.13 -1.27 -6.15
CA THR A 77 -7.69 0.03 -5.66
C THR A 77 -8.50 0.45 -4.43
N VAL A 78 -9.83 0.47 -4.55
CA VAL A 78 -10.71 0.95 -3.48
C VAL A 78 -10.72 -0.04 -2.32
N GLY A 79 -10.84 -1.34 -2.60
CA GLY A 79 -10.84 -2.39 -1.59
C GLY A 79 -9.52 -2.48 -0.84
N GLY A 80 -8.39 -2.41 -1.56
CA GLY A 80 -7.05 -2.39 -0.97
C GLY A 80 -6.83 -1.16 -0.09
N LEU A 81 -7.24 0.03 -0.57
CA LEU A 81 -7.12 1.27 0.21
C LEU A 81 -7.96 1.24 1.48
N LEU A 82 -9.23 0.82 1.40
CA LEU A 82 -10.10 0.72 2.58
C LEU A 82 -9.58 -0.30 3.58
N ALA A 83 -9.18 -1.49 3.12
CA ALA A 83 -8.59 -2.52 3.97
C ALA A 83 -7.30 -2.03 4.64
N TYR A 84 -6.48 -1.25 3.91
CA TYR A 84 -5.28 -0.63 4.46
C TYR A 84 -5.61 0.40 5.54
N LEU A 85 -6.51 1.34 5.26
CA LEU A 85 -6.88 2.40 6.21
C LEU A 85 -7.48 1.85 7.49
N VAL A 86 -8.32 0.82 7.40
CA VAL A 86 -8.90 0.15 8.60
C VAL A 86 -7.80 -0.50 9.44
N GLN A 87 -6.90 -1.28 8.82
CA GLN A 87 -5.80 -1.89 9.55
C GLN A 87 -4.85 -0.84 10.13
N TYR A 88 -4.59 0.22 9.38
CA TYR A 88 -3.75 1.33 9.81
C TYR A 88 -4.34 2.01 11.05
N SER A 89 -5.64 2.32 11.05
CA SER A 89 -6.29 2.97 12.20
C SER A 89 -6.35 2.09 13.44
N LEU A 90 -6.41 0.77 13.28
CA LEU A 90 -6.54 -0.16 14.40
C LEU A 90 -5.20 -0.53 15.02
N PHE A 91 -4.16 -0.67 14.19
CA PHE A 91 -2.90 -1.29 14.62
C PHE A 91 -1.68 -0.38 14.54
N VAL A 92 -1.75 0.81 13.94
CA VAL A 92 -0.58 1.68 13.79
C VAL A 92 -0.68 2.86 14.74
N GLU A 93 0.28 2.97 15.65
CA GLU A 93 0.35 4.05 16.64
C GLU A 93 1.60 4.91 16.39
N PRO A 94 1.49 6.25 16.34
CA PRO A 94 2.65 7.13 16.20
C PRO A 94 3.43 7.25 17.52
N ILE A 95 4.77 7.23 17.44
CA ILE A 95 5.65 7.52 18.58
C ILE A 95 5.73 9.06 18.75
N PRO A 96 5.36 9.61 19.92
CA PRO A 96 5.48 11.05 20.19
C PRO A 96 6.92 11.56 19.96
N GLY A 97 7.05 12.70 19.30
CA GLY A 97 8.35 13.35 19.09
C GLY A 97 9.22 12.75 17.98
N THR A 98 8.77 11.67 17.30
CA THR A 98 9.48 11.08 16.16
C THR A 98 8.57 10.95 14.94
N LYS A 99 9.15 10.59 13.78
CA LYS A 99 8.38 10.22 12.57
C LYS A 99 8.07 8.73 12.50
N GLU A 100 8.52 7.96 13.50
CA GLU A 100 8.38 6.52 13.53
C GLU A 100 7.00 6.10 14.05
N ARG A 101 6.58 4.90 13.64
CA ARG A 101 5.30 4.32 14.03
C ARG A 101 5.49 2.88 14.44
N VAL A 102 4.76 2.48 15.46
CA VAL A 102 4.76 1.13 15.97
C VAL A 102 3.53 0.40 15.47
N VAL A 103 3.73 -0.87 15.10
CA VAL A 103 2.65 -1.78 14.75
C VAL A 103 2.29 -2.61 15.97
N ARG A 104 1.04 -2.51 16.41
CA ARG A 104 0.45 -3.30 17.49
C ARG A 104 0.10 -4.71 16.98
N GLY A 105 0.23 -5.70 17.86
CA GLY A 105 -0.29 -7.03 17.63
C GLY A 105 -1.72 -7.18 18.16
N PHE A 106 -2.31 -8.34 17.92
CA PHE A 106 -3.63 -8.72 18.47
C PHE A 106 -3.54 -9.86 19.50
N VAL A 107 -2.33 -10.37 19.79
CA VAL A 107 -2.10 -11.39 20.83
C VAL A 107 -0.96 -10.95 21.73
N CYS A 108 -1.24 -10.73 23.01
CA CYS A 108 -0.23 -10.36 24.00
C CYS A 108 0.80 -11.48 24.23
N SER A 109 2.03 -11.08 24.59
CA SER A 109 3.04 -12.01 25.11
C SER A 109 2.60 -12.62 26.45
N PRO A 110 3.11 -13.81 26.83
CA PRO A 110 2.84 -14.39 28.14
C PRO A 110 3.18 -13.44 29.29
N GLU A 111 4.29 -12.72 29.18
CA GLU A 111 4.78 -11.77 30.17
C GLU A 111 3.85 -10.56 30.28
N ALA A 112 3.47 -9.94 29.16
CA ALA A 112 2.53 -8.82 29.17
C ALA A 112 1.15 -9.24 29.70
N ARG A 113 0.73 -10.48 29.45
CA ARG A 113 -0.54 -11.00 29.97
C ARG A 113 -0.54 -11.14 31.49
N LEU A 114 0.62 -11.42 32.11
CA LEU A 114 0.75 -11.46 33.57
C LEU A 114 0.62 -10.07 34.20
N LEU A 115 1.13 -9.03 33.54
CA LEU A 115 1.06 -7.65 34.04
C LEU A 115 -0.30 -6.99 33.78
N TYR A 116 -0.84 -7.13 32.56
CA TYR A 116 -2.00 -6.36 32.11
C TYR A 116 -3.31 -7.17 32.11
N GLY A 117 -3.26 -8.48 32.33
CA GLY A 117 -4.43 -9.33 32.54
C GLY A 117 -5.51 -9.19 31.46
N ALA A 118 -6.67 -8.67 31.85
CA ALA A 118 -7.83 -8.51 30.98
C ALA A 118 -7.73 -7.34 29.98
N ALA A 119 -6.78 -6.41 30.14
CA ALA A 119 -6.57 -5.32 29.20
C ALA A 119 -5.88 -5.77 27.89
N CYS A 120 -5.42 -7.03 27.83
CA CYS A 120 -4.88 -7.62 26.61
C CYS A 120 -5.98 -8.02 25.62
N PRO A 121 -5.88 -7.71 24.31
CA PRO A 121 -4.75 -7.08 23.60
C PRO A 121 -4.83 -5.55 23.49
N ASP A 122 -5.92 -4.94 23.98
CA ASP A 122 -6.20 -3.50 23.90
C ASP A 122 -5.46 -2.70 24.98
N LEU A 123 -4.14 -2.78 24.95
CA LEU A 123 -3.27 -2.06 25.89
C LEU A 123 -3.33 -0.53 25.67
N PRO A 124 -3.32 0.27 26.75
CA PRO A 124 -3.27 1.72 26.64
C PRO A 124 -1.92 2.19 26.09
N ARG A 125 -1.88 3.41 25.55
CA ARG A 125 -0.66 4.00 24.99
C ARG A 125 0.48 4.12 26.01
N ASP A 126 0.16 4.27 27.29
CA ASP A 126 1.18 4.33 28.35
C ASP A 126 1.95 3.01 28.48
N ALA A 127 1.31 1.86 28.25
CA ALA A 127 2.00 0.57 28.26
C ALA A 127 3.05 0.46 27.13
N LEU A 128 2.77 1.03 25.95
CA LEU A 128 3.73 1.16 24.86
C LEU A 128 4.91 2.05 25.26
N ARG A 129 4.64 3.14 25.99
CA ARG A 129 5.68 4.06 26.48
C ARG A 129 6.58 3.38 27.52
N ASP A 130 6.00 2.62 28.44
CA ASP A 130 6.73 1.89 29.49
C ASP A 130 7.60 0.78 28.90
N ALA A 131 7.18 0.18 27.79
CA ALA A 131 7.94 -0.79 27.02
C ALA A 131 8.89 -0.16 25.98
N GLU A 132 9.25 1.12 26.13
CA GLU A 132 10.14 1.85 25.22
C GLU A 132 9.73 1.77 23.73
N TRP A 133 8.42 1.68 23.47
CA TRP A 133 7.83 1.52 22.13
C TRP A 133 8.16 0.19 21.42
N GLU A 134 8.67 -0.80 22.17
CA GLU A 134 8.96 -2.13 21.65
C GLU A 134 7.71 -3.02 21.55
N SER A 135 7.10 -3.05 20.36
CA SER A 135 5.93 -3.90 20.08
C SER A 135 6.10 -5.39 20.45
N LEU A 136 7.31 -5.94 20.36
CA LEU A 136 7.57 -7.35 20.62
C LEU A 136 7.66 -7.68 22.12
N ALA A 137 7.80 -6.69 23.00
CA ALA A 137 7.74 -6.88 24.45
C ALA A 137 6.28 -7.13 24.90
N LEU A 138 5.33 -6.44 24.27
CA LEU A 138 3.92 -6.47 24.64
C LEU A 138 3.10 -7.53 23.87
N TRP A 139 3.40 -7.73 22.58
CA TRP A 139 2.68 -8.66 21.72
C TRP A 139 3.58 -9.75 21.15
N THR A 140 2.98 -10.90 20.87
CA THR A 140 3.69 -12.02 20.24
C THR A 140 4.19 -11.63 18.85
N ARG A 141 5.40 -12.10 18.50
CA ARG A 141 6.01 -11.90 17.18
C ARG A 141 5.07 -12.32 16.05
N ALA A 142 4.39 -13.47 16.19
CA ALA A 142 3.45 -13.96 15.20
C ALA A 142 2.33 -12.96 14.91
N SER A 143 1.69 -12.42 15.96
CA SER A 143 0.59 -11.47 15.78
C SER A 143 1.03 -10.15 15.12
N VAL A 144 2.18 -9.61 15.53
CA VAL A 144 2.75 -8.39 14.94
C VAL A 144 3.13 -8.63 13.48
N THR A 145 3.74 -9.77 13.15
CA THR A 145 4.09 -10.13 11.77
C THR A 145 2.85 -10.28 10.90
N THR A 146 1.78 -10.90 11.39
CA THR A 146 0.52 -11.02 10.63
C THR A 146 -0.07 -9.66 10.30
N VAL A 147 -0.10 -8.72 11.24
CA VAL A 147 -0.59 -7.35 10.99
C VAL A 147 0.30 -6.63 9.97
N ARG A 148 1.62 -6.72 10.11
CA ARG A 148 2.57 -6.14 9.14
C ARG A 148 2.35 -6.69 7.74
N LEU A 149 2.13 -8.00 7.60
CA LEU A 149 1.82 -8.63 6.32
C LEU A 149 0.47 -8.18 5.77
N GLY A 150 -0.56 -8.00 6.62
CA GLY A 150 -1.86 -7.49 6.20
C GLY A 150 -1.81 -6.04 5.70
N LEU A 151 -1.05 -5.17 6.38
CA LEU A 151 -0.77 -3.80 5.94
C LEU A 151 -0.03 -3.78 4.60
N ALA A 152 1.02 -4.58 4.47
CA ALA A 152 1.78 -4.68 3.21
C ALA A 152 0.92 -5.26 2.08
N ALA A 153 0.14 -6.31 2.33
CA ALA A 153 -0.72 -6.95 1.33
C ALA A 153 -1.81 -6.01 0.83
N SER A 154 -2.50 -5.30 1.75
CA SER A 154 -3.52 -4.31 1.37
C SER A 154 -2.94 -3.14 0.57
N TRP A 155 -1.74 -2.68 0.92
CA TRP A 155 -0.99 -1.68 0.14
C TRP A 155 -0.62 -2.18 -1.27
N LEU A 156 -0.18 -3.43 -1.38
CA LEU A 156 0.14 -4.04 -2.68
C LEU A 156 -1.12 -4.24 -3.54
N LEU A 157 -2.26 -4.61 -2.96
CA LEU A 157 -3.54 -4.69 -3.67
C LEU A 157 -3.96 -3.32 -4.20
N PHE A 158 -3.84 -2.28 -3.37
CA PHE A 158 -4.06 -0.90 -3.79
C PHE A 158 -3.16 -0.53 -4.98
N THR A 159 -1.86 -0.82 -4.88
CA THR A 159 -0.86 -0.51 -5.92
C THR A 159 -1.12 -1.31 -7.21
N ALA A 160 -1.48 -2.59 -7.10
CA ALA A 160 -1.85 -3.43 -8.23
C ALA A 160 -3.11 -2.90 -8.94
N GLY A 161 -4.07 -2.36 -8.17
CA GLY A 161 -5.22 -1.65 -8.70
C GLY A 161 -4.84 -0.42 -9.52
N LEU A 162 -3.91 0.42 -9.03
CA LEU A 162 -3.39 1.57 -9.78
C LEU A 162 -2.71 1.14 -11.08
N ILE A 163 -1.88 0.10 -11.04
CA ILE A 163 -1.25 -0.48 -12.23
C ILE A 163 -2.30 -0.93 -13.25
N GLY A 164 -3.32 -1.67 -12.79
CA GLY A 164 -4.42 -2.13 -13.63
C GLY A 164 -5.21 -0.97 -14.25
N ALA A 165 -5.44 0.11 -13.50
CA ALA A 165 -6.15 1.29 -13.97
C ALA A 165 -5.38 2.02 -15.08
N VAL A 166 -4.07 2.23 -14.88
CA VAL A 166 -3.19 2.79 -15.91
C VAL A 166 -3.21 1.92 -17.16
N GLY A 167 -3.00 0.61 -17.02
CA GLY A 167 -2.99 -0.33 -18.14
C GLY A 167 -4.32 -0.32 -18.91
N ALA A 168 -5.45 -0.29 -18.21
CA ALA A 168 -6.78 -0.29 -18.83
C ALA A 168 -7.12 1.04 -19.56
N ILE A 169 -6.57 2.17 -19.09
CA ILE A 169 -6.69 3.46 -19.76
C ILE A 169 -5.85 3.47 -21.04
N LEU A 170 -4.60 2.98 -20.97
CA LEU A 170 -3.68 2.91 -22.12
C LEU A 170 -4.20 1.95 -23.20
N ALA A 171 -4.75 0.80 -22.81
CA ALA A 171 -5.38 -0.18 -23.69
C ALA A 171 -6.49 0.40 -24.58
N GLY A 172 -7.19 1.43 -24.10
CA GLY A 172 -8.36 2.00 -24.74
C GLY A 172 -8.07 3.08 -25.76
N ARG A 173 -6.83 3.61 -25.80
CA ARG A 173 -6.46 4.68 -26.74
C ARG A 173 -6.04 4.06 -28.08
N LYS A 174 -6.79 4.38 -29.14
CA LYS A 174 -6.27 4.29 -30.50
C LYS A 174 -5.20 5.38 -30.63
N VAL A 175 -3.94 4.98 -30.78
CA VAL A 175 -2.84 5.90 -31.13
C VAL A 175 -2.85 6.12 -32.62
#